data_AF-A0A1I4P6I2-F1
#
_entry.id   AF-A0A1I4P6I2-F1
#
_cell.length_a   1.000
_cell.length_b   1.000
_cell.length_c   1.000
_cell.angle_alpha   90.00
_cell.angle_beta   90.00
_cell.angle_gamma   90.00
#
_symmetry.space_group_name_H-M   'P 1'
#
loop_
_entity.id
_entity.type
_entity.pdbx_description
1 polymer ?
#
loop_
_entity_poly.entity_id
_entity_poly.type
_entity_poly.pdbx_seq_one_letter_code
_entity_poly.pdbx_strand_id
1 'polypeptide(L)'
;MISASDLKLTFGKGTPLENPALRGMSLTVNQGEFVTVIGSNGAGKSTFLNALAGEVMVDSGTIIVDNQDVTKLPTHKRAHRVARVFQDPLAGTCEGLTIEENLALAIKRGQRRGLGAAVKARYLDQFRSSLSTLKLGLENRLGDKMGLLSGGQRQAVSLLMASLTPSAILLLDEHTAALDPKTADFVLELTQNIIAEQKLTALMVTHSMKQALEVGSRTVMLHQGQVVFDIAGPEREGLEVKDLLGLFEKQRGLEIDDDSLLLG
;
A
#
# COMPACT_ATOMS: atom_id res chain seq x y z
N MET A 1 10.97 -11.53 1.24
CA MET A 1 11.78 -10.66 0.38
C MET A 1 11.03 -10.40 -0.92
N ILE A 2 11.14 -9.18 -1.43
CA ILE A 2 10.58 -8.69 -2.68
C ILE A 2 11.70 -7.94 -3.40
N SER A 3 11.86 -8.18 -4.69
CA SER A 3 12.87 -7.48 -5.49
C SER A 3 12.28 -7.08 -6.85
N ALA A 4 12.35 -5.79 -7.14
CA ALA A 4 12.11 -5.20 -8.44
C ALA A 4 13.46 -4.78 -9.03
N SER A 5 13.73 -5.19 -10.27
CA SER A 5 15.01 -4.94 -10.94
C SER A 5 14.79 -4.43 -12.36
N ASP A 6 15.36 -3.27 -12.67
CA ASP A 6 15.34 -2.60 -13.99
C ASP A 6 13.94 -2.50 -14.64
N LEU A 7 12.92 -2.20 -13.84
CA LEU A 7 11.55 -2.11 -14.32
C LEU A 7 11.38 -0.93 -15.28
N LYS A 8 10.93 -1.22 -16.50
CA LYS A 8 10.54 -0.22 -17.50
C LYS A 8 9.09 -0.42 -17.88
N LEU A 9 8.33 0.68 -17.98
CA LEU A 9 6.94 0.66 -18.40
C LEU A 9 6.57 1.99 -19.05
N THR A 10 6.15 1.93 -20.31
CA THR A 10 5.69 3.07 -21.11
C THR A 10 4.22 2.91 -21.48
N PHE A 11 3.35 3.76 -20.93
CA PHE A 11 1.96 3.86 -21.37
C PHE A 11 1.87 4.56 -22.72
N GLY A 12 0.87 4.24 -23.55
CA GLY A 12 0.63 4.93 -24.82
C GLY A 12 1.76 4.82 -25.85
N LYS A 13 2.61 3.81 -25.75
CA LYS A 13 3.81 3.61 -26.59
C LYS A 13 3.49 3.67 -28.08
N GLY A 14 4.21 4.50 -28.82
CA GLY A 14 3.98 4.77 -30.25
C GLY A 14 2.81 5.71 -30.55
N THR A 15 2.27 6.43 -29.54
CA THR A 15 1.18 7.41 -29.71
C THR A 15 1.61 8.80 -29.21
N PRO A 16 0.87 9.89 -29.56
CA PRO A 16 1.12 11.22 -28.98
C PRO A 16 0.93 11.32 -27.46
N LEU A 17 0.42 10.27 -26.81
CA LEU A 17 0.24 10.16 -25.36
C LEU A 17 1.28 9.21 -24.72
N GLU A 18 2.42 8.99 -25.37
CA GLU A 18 3.49 8.15 -24.84
C GLU A 18 4.04 8.72 -23.52
N ASN A 19 3.97 7.92 -22.45
CA ASN A 19 4.43 8.29 -21.11
C ASN A 19 5.31 7.18 -20.49
N PRO A 20 6.65 7.32 -20.51
CA PRO A 20 7.57 6.40 -19.84
C PRO A 20 7.53 6.63 -18.32
N ALA A 21 6.68 5.85 -17.64
CA ALA A 21 6.33 6.01 -16.23
C ALA A 21 7.25 5.23 -15.26
N LEU A 22 7.90 4.17 -15.72
CA LEU A 22 9.02 3.50 -15.04
C LEU A 22 10.22 3.45 -15.99
N ARG A 23 11.42 3.84 -15.52
CA ARG A 23 12.60 4.08 -16.35
C ARG A 23 13.86 3.39 -15.81
N GLY A 24 13.74 2.10 -15.51
CA GLY A 24 14.79 1.29 -14.87
C GLY A 24 14.64 1.22 -13.34
N MET A 25 13.40 1.37 -12.85
CA MET A 25 13.10 1.38 -11.42
C MET A 25 13.55 0.07 -10.79
N SER A 26 14.37 0.16 -9.74
CA SER A 26 14.84 -0.99 -8.97
C SER A 26 14.65 -0.70 -7.48
N LEU A 27 14.11 -1.66 -6.74
CA LEU A 27 13.92 -1.59 -5.29
C LEU A 27 13.85 -3.00 -4.71
N THR A 28 14.51 -3.21 -3.57
CA THR A 28 14.42 -4.47 -2.82
C THR A 28 13.89 -4.20 -1.41
N VAL A 29 12.85 -4.94 -1.03
CA VAL A 29 12.21 -4.91 0.28
C VAL A 29 12.44 -6.26 0.98
N ASN A 30 13.10 -6.21 2.12
CA ASN A 30 13.45 -7.35 2.95
C ASN A 30 12.25 -7.84 3.77
N GLN A 31 12.32 -9.05 4.31
CA GLN A 31 11.20 -9.61 5.06
C GLN A 31 11.04 -8.94 6.43
N GLY A 32 9.83 -8.45 6.72
CA GLY A 32 9.54 -7.66 7.93
C GLY A 32 9.99 -6.20 7.84
N GLU A 33 10.48 -5.74 6.69
CA GLU A 33 10.81 -4.34 6.45
C GLU A 33 9.54 -3.54 6.12
N PHE A 34 9.43 -2.34 6.67
CA PHE A 34 8.36 -1.40 6.36
C PHE A 34 8.99 -0.17 5.68
N VAL A 35 8.80 -0.08 4.36
CA VAL A 35 9.38 0.97 3.50
C VAL A 35 8.31 1.98 3.12
N THR A 36 8.62 3.27 3.26
CA THR A 36 7.79 4.37 2.75
C THR A 36 8.34 4.88 1.42
N VAL A 37 7.44 5.13 0.47
CA VAL A 37 7.73 5.63 -0.88
C VAL A 37 7.07 6.99 -1.04
N ILE A 38 7.91 8.02 -1.20
CA ILE A 38 7.52 9.40 -1.46
C ILE A 38 7.90 9.82 -2.87
N GLY A 39 7.39 10.96 -3.32
CA GLY A 39 7.69 11.50 -4.63
C GLY A 39 6.58 12.37 -5.19
N SER A 40 6.95 13.25 -6.12
CA SER A 40 6.05 14.18 -6.79
C SER A 40 4.91 13.47 -7.54
N ASN A 41 3.85 14.21 -7.87
CA ASN A 41 2.85 13.72 -8.82
C ASN A 41 3.52 13.36 -10.16
N GLY A 42 3.06 12.27 -10.78
CA GLY A 42 3.69 11.69 -11.97
C GLY A 42 5.02 10.95 -11.74
N ALA A 43 5.53 10.83 -10.51
CA ALA A 43 6.82 10.16 -10.24
C ALA A 43 6.87 8.63 -10.50
N GLY A 44 5.73 8.00 -10.81
CA GLY A 44 5.62 6.56 -11.05
C GLY A 44 5.19 5.73 -9.82
N LYS A 45 4.87 6.36 -8.68
CA LYS A 45 4.56 5.68 -7.40
C LYS A 45 3.46 4.60 -7.53
N SER A 46 2.26 4.99 -7.93
CA SER A 46 1.13 4.06 -8.11
C SER A 46 1.32 3.13 -9.32
N THR A 47 2.06 3.55 -10.35
CA THR A 47 2.47 2.66 -11.46
C THR A 47 3.34 1.50 -10.95
N PHE A 48 4.27 1.77 -10.04
CA PHE A 48 5.08 0.75 -9.40
C PHE A 48 4.25 -0.19 -8.52
N LEU A 49 3.32 0.33 -7.72
CA LEU A 49 2.38 -0.52 -6.95
C LEU A 49 1.50 -1.40 -7.86
N ASN A 50 0.95 -0.85 -8.95
CA ASN A 50 0.16 -1.62 -9.92
C ASN A 50 1.02 -2.71 -10.58
N ALA A 51 2.32 -2.44 -10.83
CA ALA A 51 3.26 -3.40 -11.39
C ALA A 51 3.62 -4.51 -10.39
N LEU A 52 3.76 -4.21 -9.09
CA LEU A 52 3.93 -5.21 -8.02
C LEU A 52 2.65 -6.05 -7.81
N ALA A 53 1.48 -5.41 -7.84
CA ALA A 53 0.18 -6.06 -7.75
C ALA A 53 -0.12 -6.97 -8.96
N GLY A 54 0.45 -6.67 -10.14
CA GLY A 54 0.18 -7.39 -11.38
C GLY A 54 -1.11 -6.94 -12.09
N GLU A 55 -1.50 -5.70 -11.84
CA GLU A 55 -2.59 -5.00 -12.55
C GLU A 55 -2.09 -4.38 -13.86
N VAL A 56 -0.82 -3.94 -13.89
CA VAL A 56 -0.09 -3.61 -15.12
C VAL A 56 1.11 -4.53 -15.28
N MET A 57 1.50 -4.78 -16.53
CA MET A 57 2.64 -5.60 -16.89
C MET A 57 3.77 -4.68 -17.36
N VAL A 58 5.01 -4.94 -16.93
CA VAL A 58 6.18 -4.13 -17.34
C VAL A 58 6.67 -4.52 -18.74
N ASP A 59 7.24 -3.56 -19.48
CA ASP A 59 7.91 -3.79 -20.78
C ASP A 59 9.19 -4.63 -20.60
N SER A 60 9.95 -4.34 -19.54
CA SER A 60 11.19 -5.05 -19.20
C SER A 60 11.49 -4.97 -17.69
N GLY A 61 12.52 -5.72 -17.27
CA GLY A 61 12.89 -5.90 -15.87
C GLY A 61 12.27 -7.16 -15.27
N THR A 62 12.44 -7.35 -13.97
CA THR A 62 11.95 -8.54 -13.24
C THR A 62 11.38 -8.15 -11.87
N ILE A 63 10.28 -8.79 -11.48
CA ILE A 63 9.62 -8.68 -10.18
C ILE A 63 9.61 -10.07 -9.53
N ILE A 64 10.39 -10.23 -8.45
CA ILE A 64 10.42 -11.44 -7.62
C ILE A 64 9.67 -11.14 -6.31
N VAL A 65 8.72 -11.99 -5.95
CA VAL A 65 8.01 -11.95 -4.66
C VAL A 65 8.05 -13.35 -4.07
N ASP A 66 8.55 -13.49 -2.84
CA ASP A 66 8.60 -14.79 -2.14
C ASP A 66 9.32 -15.87 -2.99
N ASN A 67 10.52 -15.52 -3.44
CA ASN A 67 11.42 -16.32 -4.29
C ASN A 67 10.84 -16.81 -5.63
N GLN A 68 9.64 -16.35 -6.01
CA GLN A 68 9.03 -16.62 -7.32
C GLN A 68 9.05 -15.37 -8.19
N ASP A 69 9.47 -15.52 -9.46
CA ASP A 69 9.21 -14.53 -10.51
C ASP A 69 7.69 -14.41 -10.72
N VAL A 70 7.15 -13.22 -10.45
CA VAL A 70 5.75 -12.88 -10.65
C VAL A 70 5.54 -11.91 -11.82
N THR A 71 6.60 -11.47 -12.52
CA THR A 71 6.59 -10.42 -13.55
C THR A 71 5.49 -10.62 -14.59
N LYS A 72 5.31 -11.87 -15.04
CA LYS A 72 4.32 -12.26 -16.08
C LYS A 72 3.02 -12.86 -15.50
N LEU A 73 2.80 -12.74 -14.19
CA LEU A 73 1.57 -13.20 -13.52
C LEU A 73 0.60 -12.02 -13.28
N PRO A 74 -0.71 -12.18 -13.57
CA PRO A 74 -1.72 -11.17 -13.25
C PRO A 74 -2.15 -11.20 -11.77
N THR A 75 -2.80 -10.14 -11.29
CA THR A 75 -3.22 -9.93 -9.87
C THR A 75 -3.83 -11.16 -9.21
N HIS A 76 -4.76 -11.86 -9.87
CA HIS A 76 -5.44 -13.03 -9.30
C HIS A 76 -4.51 -14.23 -9.03
N LYS A 77 -3.34 -14.29 -9.68
CA LYS A 77 -2.26 -15.26 -9.38
C LYS A 77 -1.35 -14.77 -8.26
N ARG A 78 -1.17 -13.45 -8.10
CA ARG A 78 -0.34 -12.84 -7.04
C ARG A 78 -1.04 -12.68 -5.69
N ALA A 79 -2.38 -12.69 -5.65
CA ALA A 79 -3.19 -12.34 -4.47
C ALA A 79 -2.94 -13.14 -3.17
N HIS A 80 -2.32 -14.32 -3.22
CA HIS A 80 -1.89 -15.04 -2.00
C HIS A 80 -0.57 -14.52 -1.41
N ARG A 81 0.21 -13.74 -2.17
CA ARG A 81 1.49 -13.13 -1.79
C ARG A 81 1.43 -11.61 -1.68
N VAL A 82 0.59 -10.96 -2.47
CA VAL A 82 0.43 -9.50 -2.47
C VAL A 82 -0.94 -9.16 -1.91
N ALA A 83 -0.95 -8.46 -0.78
CA ALA A 83 -2.11 -7.74 -0.26
C ALA A 83 -2.02 -6.27 -0.68
N ARG A 84 -3.16 -5.58 -0.83
CA ARG A 84 -3.22 -4.14 -1.12
C ARG A 84 -4.35 -3.48 -0.35
N VAL A 85 -4.08 -2.31 0.22
CA VAL A 85 -5.08 -1.31 0.62
C VAL A 85 -5.01 -0.18 -0.42
N PHE A 86 -6.18 0.26 -0.89
CA PHE A 86 -6.31 1.28 -1.92
C PHE A 86 -6.53 2.67 -1.30
N GLN A 87 -6.20 3.71 -2.05
CA GLN A 87 -6.45 5.11 -1.69
C GLN A 87 -7.95 5.36 -1.42
N ASP A 88 -8.80 4.79 -2.28
CA ASP A 88 -10.25 4.76 -2.10
C ASP A 88 -10.67 3.46 -1.37
N PRO A 89 -11.28 3.55 -0.16
CA PRO A 89 -11.83 2.40 0.55
C PRO A 89 -12.90 1.63 -0.24
N LEU A 90 -13.58 2.27 -1.21
CA LEU A 90 -14.56 1.64 -2.11
C LEU A 90 -13.92 0.65 -3.09
N ALA A 91 -12.70 0.90 -3.54
CA ALA A 91 -11.97 -0.03 -4.39
C ALA A 91 -11.52 -1.30 -3.62
N GLY A 92 -11.31 -1.17 -2.30
CA GLY A 92 -10.91 -2.26 -1.42
C GLY A 92 -12.07 -3.06 -0.80
N THR A 93 -13.32 -2.59 -0.89
CA THR A 93 -14.46 -3.17 -0.14
C THR A 93 -15.76 -3.21 -0.95
N CYS A 94 -16.67 -4.10 -0.59
CA CYS A 94 -17.99 -4.21 -1.25
C CYS A 94 -19.08 -3.51 -0.42
N GLU A 95 -19.36 -2.25 -0.76
CA GLU A 95 -20.46 -1.39 -0.27
C GLU A 95 -21.71 -2.14 0.25
N GLY A 96 -22.34 -2.89 -0.65
CA GLY A 96 -23.66 -3.47 -0.45
C GLY A 96 -23.69 -4.77 0.36
N LEU A 97 -22.51 -5.35 0.62
CA LEU A 97 -22.32 -6.55 1.44
C LEU A 97 -22.08 -6.17 2.91
N THR A 98 -22.30 -7.13 3.81
CA THR A 98 -22.05 -6.93 5.24
C THR A 98 -20.56 -6.92 5.58
N ILE A 99 -20.20 -6.49 6.80
CA ILE A 99 -18.83 -6.59 7.31
C ILE A 99 -18.37 -8.06 7.29
N GLU A 100 -19.17 -9.01 7.78
CA GLU A 100 -18.80 -10.43 7.79
C GLU A 100 -18.64 -11.04 6.38
N GLU A 101 -19.43 -10.61 5.39
CA GLU A 101 -19.27 -11.03 3.99
C GLU A 101 -17.95 -10.52 3.39
N ASN A 102 -17.61 -9.25 3.65
CA ASN A 102 -16.34 -8.65 3.24
C ASN A 102 -15.13 -9.37 3.88
N LEU A 103 -15.18 -9.65 5.19
CA LEU A 103 -14.12 -10.40 5.88
C LEU A 103 -14.03 -11.86 5.39
N ALA A 104 -15.16 -12.47 4.99
CA ALA A 104 -15.18 -13.82 4.38
C ALA A 104 -14.57 -13.84 2.96
N LEU A 105 -14.75 -12.78 2.17
CA LEU A 105 -14.04 -12.61 0.90
C LEU A 105 -12.51 -12.49 1.14
N ALA A 106 -12.10 -11.75 2.17
CA ALA A 106 -10.72 -11.51 2.54
C ALA A 106 -9.99 -12.78 3.05
N ILE A 107 -10.60 -13.58 3.94
CA ILE A 107 -10.08 -14.91 4.37
C ILE A 107 -9.89 -15.88 3.18
N LYS A 108 -10.53 -15.60 2.03
CA LYS A 108 -10.39 -16.36 0.78
C LYS A 108 -9.60 -15.64 -0.31
N ARG A 109 -8.79 -14.64 0.03
CA ARG A 109 -7.82 -14.02 -0.90
C ARG A 109 -6.85 -15.08 -1.43
N GLY A 110 -6.68 -15.13 -2.75
CA GLY A 110 -5.80 -16.09 -3.44
C GLY A 110 -6.22 -17.57 -3.39
N GLN A 111 -7.29 -17.93 -2.69
CA GLN A 111 -7.75 -19.33 -2.55
C GLN A 111 -8.86 -19.66 -3.58
N ARG A 112 -8.96 -20.93 -3.98
CA ARG A 112 -10.13 -21.41 -4.75
C ARG A 112 -11.39 -21.30 -3.88
N ARG A 113 -12.45 -20.73 -4.45
CA ARG A 113 -13.80 -20.65 -3.87
C ARG A 113 -14.68 -21.72 -4.52
N GLY A 114 -15.69 -22.21 -3.79
CA GLY A 114 -16.67 -23.17 -4.28
C GLY A 114 -18.10 -22.68 -3.99
N LEU A 115 -19.11 -23.42 -4.44
CA LEU A 115 -20.54 -23.00 -4.42
C LEU A 115 -21.21 -23.03 -3.03
N GLY A 116 -20.45 -23.12 -1.94
CA GLY A 116 -20.98 -23.09 -0.58
C GLY A 116 -20.97 -21.69 0.02
N ALA A 117 -21.75 -21.47 1.09
CA ALA A 117 -21.83 -20.20 1.81
C ALA A 117 -20.44 -19.58 2.10
N ALA A 118 -20.30 -18.27 1.86
CA ALA A 118 -19.07 -17.53 2.08
C ALA A 118 -18.79 -17.32 3.57
N VAL A 119 -19.75 -16.69 4.28
CA VAL A 119 -19.78 -16.62 5.74
C VAL A 119 -20.05 -18.02 6.31
N LYS A 120 -19.35 -18.37 7.40
CA LYS A 120 -19.49 -19.65 8.11
C LYS A 120 -19.34 -19.39 9.59
N ALA A 121 -20.15 -20.05 10.43
CA ALA A 121 -20.15 -19.86 11.88
C ALA A 121 -18.74 -19.86 12.51
N ARG A 122 -17.89 -20.80 12.08
CA ARG A 122 -16.48 -20.93 12.52
C ARG A 122 -15.56 -19.72 12.26
N TYR A 123 -15.98 -18.76 11.44
CA TYR A 123 -15.23 -17.52 11.19
C TYR A 123 -15.76 -16.33 12.00
N LEU A 124 -16.98 -16.41 12.56
CA LEU A 124 -17.62 -15.27 13.21
C LEU A 124 -16.82 -14.79 14.43
N ASP A 125 -16.37 -15.71 15.29
CA ASP A 125 -15.60 -15.33 16.48
C ASP A 125 -14.18 -14.84 16.13
N GLN A 126 -13.59 -15.34 15.04
CA GLN A 126 -12.37 -14.76 14.46
C GLN A 126 -12.63 -13.32 13.98
N PHE A 127 -13.73 -13.07 13.27
CA PHE A 127 -14.10 -11.73 12.81
C PHE A 127 -14.37 -10.77 13.97
N ARG A 128 -15.08 -11.21 15.03
CA ARG A 128 -15.27 -10.43 16.26
C ARG A 128 -13.94 -10.04 16.89
N SER A 129 -13.06 -11.02 17.10
CA SER A 129 -11.73 -10.78 17.68
C SER A 129 -10.85 -9.89 16.79
N SER A 130 -10.97 -10.00 15.47
CA SER A 130 -10.22 -9.17 14.52
C SER A 130 -10.74 -7.74 14.42
N LEU A 131 -12.05 -7.51 14.59
CA LEU A 131 -12.64 -6.17 14.61
C LEU A 131 -12.41 -5.45 15.95
N SER A 132 -12.33 -6.19 17.06
CA SER A 132 -12.14 -5.58 18.38
C SER A 132 -10.76 -4.95 18.57
N THR A 133 -9.71 -5.40 17.86
CA THR A 133 -8.39 -4.75 17.87
C THR A 133 -8.43 -3.33 17.29
N LEU A 134 -9.37 -3.05 16.38
CA LEU A 134 -9.59 -1.71 15.82
C LEU A 134 -10.17 -0.73 16.86
N LYS A 135 -10.76 -1.22 17.97
CA LYS A 135 -11.42 -0.42 19.03
C LYS A 135 -12.57 0.47 18.53
N LEU A 136 -13.18 0.11 17.40
CA LEU A 136 -14.24 0.88 16.72
C LEU A 136 -15.69 0.45 17.07
N GLY A 137 -15.89 -0.55 17.93
CA GLY A 137 -17.22 -1.08 18.27
C GLY A 137 -17.89 -1.85 17.14
N LEU A 138 -17.10 -2.38 16.19
CA LEU A 138 -17.59 -3.06 14.99
C LEU A 138 -17.75 -4.58 15.19
N GLU A 139 -17.12 -5.14 16.21
CA GLU A 139 -17.20 -6.56 16.59
C GLU A 139 -18.63 -7.03 16.90
N ASN A 140 -19.49 -6.12 17.35
CA ASN A 140 -20.92 -6.36 17.58
C ASN A 140 -21.82 -6.03 16.37
N ARG A 141 -21.25 -5.55 15.26
CA ARG A 141 -21.95 -4.98 14.09
C ARG A 141 -21.68 -5.73 12.79
N LEU A 142 -21.31 -7.01 12.86
CA LEU A 142 -20.94 -7.85 11.72
C LEU A 142 -21.94 -7.84 10.55
N GLY A 143 -23.24 -7.76 10.86
CA GLY A 143 -24.33 -7.74 9.87
C GLY A 143 -24.61 -6.37 9.23
N ASP A 144 -23.96 -5.29 9.69
CA ASP A 144 -24.08 -3.97 9.07
C ASP A 144 -23.44 -3.98 7.68
N LYS A 145 -24.01 -3.22 6.74
CA LYS A 145 -23.41 -3.04 5.40
C LYS A 145 -22.16 -2.17 5.48
N MET A 146 -21.14 -2.51 4.69
CA MET A 146 -19.89 -1.75 4.62
C MET A 146 -20.12 -0.28 4.24
N GLY A 147 -21.10 -0.01 3.38
CA GLY A 147 -21.50 1.34 2.97
C GLY A 147 -22.08 2.22 4.10
N LEU A 148 -22.43 1.66 5.25
CA LEU A 148 -22.90 2.40 6.43
C LEU A 148 -21.76 2.84 7.38
N LEU A 149 -20.53 2.41 7.14
CA LEU A 149 -19.35 2.82 7.91
C LEU A 149 -18.82 4.18 7.44
N SER A 150 -18.27 4.98 8.35
CA SER A 150 -17.53 6.20 7.99
C SER A 150 -16.26 5.85 7.19
N GLY A 151 -15.69 6.83 6.46
CA GLY A 151 -14.47 6.61 5.67
C GLY A 151 -13.32 5.99 6.47
N GLY A 152 -13.06 6.52 7.68
CA GLY A 152 -12.07 5.97 8.60
C GLY A 152 -12.37 4.56 9.10
N GLN A 153 -13.62 4.28 9.49
CA GLN A 153 -14.04 2.94 9.89
C GLN A 153 -13.87 1.93 8.74
N ARG A 154 -14.28 2.33 7.53
CA ARG A 154 -14.17 1.53 6.32
C ARG A 154 -12.71 1.25 5.95
N GLN A 155 -11.83 2.25 6.08
CA GLN A 155 -10.40 2.08 5.80
C GLN A 155 -9.68 1.23 6.85
N ALA A 156 -10.03 1.36 8.14
CA ALA A 156 -9.53 0.46 9.18
C ALA A 156 -9.96 -1.00 8.94
N VAL A 157 -11.19 -1.23 8.48
CA VAL A 157 -11.67 -2.58 8.10
C VAL A 157 -11.04 -3.06 6.79
N SER A 158 -10.78 -2.19 5.81
CA SER A 158 -10.04 -2.52 4.57
C SER A 158 -8.61 -2.98 4.86
N LEU A 159 -7.92 -2.27 5.75
CA LEU A 159 -6.59 -2.62 6.25
C LEU A 159 -6.60 -3.93 7.07
N LEU A 160 -7.63 -4.15 7.89
CA LEU A 160 -7.84 -5.43 8.55
C LEU A 160 -8.05 -6.57 7.53
N MET A 161 -8.88 -6.37 6.51
CA MET A 161 -9.09 -7.34 5.41
C MET A 161 -7.80 -7.64 4.65
N ALA A 162 -6.89 -6.66 4.49
CA ALA A 162 -5.59 -6.88 3.89
C ALA A 162 -4.65 -7.73 4.78
N SER A 163 -4.72 -7.58 6.11
CA SER A 163 -3.90 -8.36 7.06
C SER A 163 -4.48 -9.73 7.48
N LEU A 164 -5.81 -9.93 7.39
CA LEU A 164 -6.54 -11.15 7.81
C LEU A 164 -6.02 -12.49 7.24
N THR A 165 -5.24 -12.45 6.18
CA THR A 165 -4.57 -13.61 5.60
C THR A 165 -3.11 -13.24 5.35
N PRO A 166 -2.13 -14.10 5.69
CA PRO A 166 -0.72 -13.86 5.41
C PRO A 166 -0.47 -13.44 3.96
N SER A 167 0.53 -12.58 3.78
CA SER A 167 1.05 -12.15 2.50
C SER A 167 2.57 -12.04 2.60
N ALA A 168 3.25 -12.12 1.46
CA ALA A 168 4.67 -11.81 1.37
C ALA A 168 4.91 -10.30 1.42
N ILE A 169 3.95 -9.48 0.96
CA ILE A 169 3.97 -8.02 1.04
C ILE A 169 2.55 -7.44 1.18
N LEU A 170 2.43 -6.41 2.02
CA LEU A 170 1.29 -5.51 2.12
C LEU A 170 1.63 -4.20 1.39
N LEU A 171 0.89 -3.90 0.32
CA LEU A 171 0.95 -2.61 -0.38
C LEU A 171 -0.08 -1.65 0.22
N LEU A 172 0.34 -0.42 0.51
CA LEU A 172 -0.54 0.65 1.00
C LEU A 172 -0.41 1.82 0.01
N ASP A 173 -1.49 2.17 -0.68
CA ASP A 173 -1.48 3.14 -1.78
C ASP A 173 -2.22 4.42 -1.35
N GLU A 174 -1.48 5.42 -0.84
CA GLU A 174 -2.00 6.70 -0.34
C GLU A 174 -3.24 6.56 0.58
N HIS A 175 -3.25 5.51 1.41
CA HIS A 175 -4.44 5.01 2.12
C HIS A 175 -4.99 5.94 3.22
N THR A 176 -4.26 7.01 3.53
CA THR A 176 -4.63 8.10 4.46
C THR A 176 -5.14 9.35 3.75
N ALA A 177 -4.94 9.49 2.43
CA ALA A 177 -5.09 10.76 1.69
C ALA A 177 -6.51 11.33 1.61
N ALA A 178 -7.53 10.47 1.68
CA ALA A 178 -8.94 10.88 1.54
C ALA A 178 -9.67 11.02 2.90
N LEU A 179 -8.91 11.15 4.00
CA LEU A 179 -9.42 11.18 5.38
C LEU A 179 -9.13 12.54 6.03
N ASP A 180 -9.95 12.95 6.99
CA ASP A 180 -9.61 14.11 7.84
C ASP A 180 -8.33 13.81 8.66
N PRO A 181 -7.53 14.82 9.04
CA PRO A 181 -6.23 14.59 9.68
C PRO A 181 -6.28 13.69 10.92
N LYS A 182 -7.30 13.84 11.77
CA LYS A 182 -7.44 13.02 12.98
C LYS A 182 -7.76 11.56 12.66
N THR A 183 -8.57 11.32 11.64
CA THR A 183 -8.86 9.98 11.12
C THR A 183 -7.66 9.39 10.37
N ALA A 184 -6.89 10.20 9.65
CA ALA A 184 -5.66 9.80 8.99
C ALA A 184 -4.60 9.33 10.01
N ASP A 185 -4.35 10.13 11.05
CA ASP A 185 -3.44 9.79 12.17
C ASP A 185 -3.85 8.47 12.85
N PHE A 186 -5.15 8.29 13.13
CA PHE A 186 -5.67 7.04 13.70
C PHE A 186 -5.46 5.82 12.77
N VAL A 187 -5.75 5.95 11.48
CA VAL A 187 -5.50 4.87 10.50
C VAL A 187 -4.01 4.59 10.37
N LEU A 188 -3.14 5.60 10.50
CA LEU A 188 -1.69 5.48 10.43
C LEU A 188 -1.10 4.79 11.69
N GLU A 189 -1.59 5.10 12.88
CA GLU A 189 -1.27 4.38 14.12
C GLU A 189 -1.69 2.91 14.02
N LEU A 190 -2.92 2.65 13.58
CA LEU A 190 -3.49 1.32 13.38
C LEU A 190 -2.72 0.52 12.30
N THR A 191 -2.20 1.20 11.27
CA THR A 191 -1.29 0.64 10.27
C THR A 191 0.01 0.16 10.89
N GLN A 192 0.67 1.00 11.71
CA GLN A 192 1.91 0.62 12.40
C GLN A 192 1.70 -0.56 13.34
N ASN A 193 0.65 -0.53 14.16
CA ASN A 193 0.32 -1.58 15.11
C ASN A 193 0.13 -2.94 14.42
N ILE A 194 -0.69 -3.00 13.36
CA ILE A 194 -0.93 -4.25 12.59
C ILE A 194 0.37 -4.78 11.95
N ILE A 195 1.20 -3.91 11.37
CA ILE A 195 2.47 -4.32 10.74
C ILE A 195 3.45 -4.84 11.79
N ALA A 196 3.56 -4.19 12.94
CA ALA A 196 4.47 -4.57 14.02
C ALA A 196 4.06 -5.87 14.73
N GLU A 197 2.78 -6.01 15.10
CA GLU A 197 2.24 -7.21 15.77
C GLU A 197 2.40 -8.46 14.89
N GLN A 198 2.06 -8.35 13.61
CA GLN A 198 2.07 -9.47 12.67
C GLN A 198 3.41 -9.63 11.91
N LYS A 199 4.37 -8.71 12.14
CA LYS A 199 5.69 -8.65 11.47
C LYS A 199 5.59 -8.68 9.94
N LEU A 200 4.65 -7.91 9.40
CA LEU A 200 4.38 -7.85 7.96
C LEU A 200 5.55 -7.17 7.23
N THR A 201 5.77 -7.58 5.98
CA THR A 201 6.58 -6.79 5.05
C THR A 201 5.65 -5.78 4.38
N ALA A 202 5.98 -4.49 4.42
CA ALA A 202 5.07 -3.43 4.00
C ALA A 202 5.74 -2.39 3.09
N LEU A 203 4.99 -1.89 2.12
CA LEU A 203 5.40 -0.82 1.23
C LEU A 203 4.25 0.20 1.15
N MET A 204 4.47 1.40 1.70
CA MET A 204 3.49 2.48 1.72
C MET A 204 3.88 3.60 0.78
N VAL A 205 3.06 3.86 -0.24
CA VAL A 205 3.12 5.09 -1.03
C VAL A 205 2.34 6.18 -0.30
N THR A 206 2.95 7.37 -0.17
CA THR A 206 2.27 8.59 0.27
C THR A 206 2.86 9.81 -0.45
N HIS A 207 2.11 10.91 -0.51
CA HIS A 207 2.66 12.23 -0.84
C HIS A 207 3.15 12.98 0.41
N SER A 208 2.62 12.66 1.60
CA SER A 208 2.96 13.35 2.84
C SER A 208 4.33 12.91 3.37
N MET A 209 5.33 13.78 3.23
CA MET A 209 6.69 13.54 3.75
C MET A 209 6.70 13.35 5.27
N LYS A 210 5.82 14.04 6.00
CA LYS A 210 5.64 13.87 7.46
C LYS A 210 5.28 12.41 7.79
N GLN A 211 4.20 11.90 7.19
CA GLN A 211 3.76 10.50 7.43
C GLN A 211 4.83 9.49 7.01
N ALA A 212 5.61 9.77 5.96
CA ALA A 212 6.68 8.90 5.50
C ALA A 212 7.90 8.82 6.44
N LEU A 213 8.15 9.86 7.24
CA LEU A 213 9.14 9.87 8.33
C LEU A 213 8.56 9.25 9.61
N GLU A 214 7.30 9.54 9.94
CA GLU A 214 6.62 9.02 11.13
C GLU A 214 6.45 7.50 11.14
N VAL A 215 6.41 6.83 9.98
CA VAL A 215 6.21 5.37 9.90
C VAL A 215 7.26 4.63 9.08
N GLY A 216 7.54 3.38 9.45
CA GLY A 216 8.49 2.52 8.76
C GLY A 216 9.95 2.73 9.19
N SER A 217 10.84 1.93 8.60
CA SER A 217 12.28 1.88 8.92
C SER A 217 13.17 2.51 7.84
N ARG A 218 12.60 2.82 6.67
CA ARG A 218 13.30 3.25 5.46
C ARG A 218 12.39 4.08 4.58
N THR A 219 12.93 5.12 3.94
CA THR A 219 12.20 6.00 3.04
C THR A 219 12.92 6.09 1.70
N VAL A 220 12.16 5.92 0.61
CA VAL A 220 12.64 5.91 -0.76
C VAL A 220 11.92 7.00 -1.54
N MET A 221 12.65 7.91 -2.17
CA MET A 221 12.04 8.92 -3.03
C MET A 221 12.08 8.47 -4.49
N LEU A 222 10.90 8.44 -5.13
CA LEU A 222 10.76 8.25 -6.56
C LEU A 222 10.62 9.60 -7.27
N HIS A 223 11.23 9.71 -8.45
CA HIS A 223 10.99 10.79 -9.41
C HIS A 223 11.12 10.25 -10.83
N GLN A 224 10.20 10.63 -11.72
CA GLN A 224 10.18 10.24 -13.14
C GLN A 224 10.43 8.73 -13.41
N GLY A 225 9.94 7.84 -12.56
CA GLY A 225 10.10 6.40 -12.72
C GLY A 225 11.48 5.85 -12.34
N GLN A 226 12.26 6.57 -11.53
CA GLN A 226 13.54 6.15 -10.95
C GLN A 226 13.58 6.45 -9.44
N VAL A 227 14.47 5.77 -8.72
CA VAL A 227 14.79 6.08 -7.32
C VAL A 227 15.83 7.20 -7.28
N VAL A 228 15.59 8.21 -6.44
CA VAL A 228 16.41 9.41 -6.29
C VAL A 228 17.30 9.28 -5.05
N PHE A 229 16.69 9.07 -3.89
CA PHE A 229 17.39 8.62 -2.67
C PHE A 229 16.66 7.44 -2.02
N ASP A 230 17.41 6.71 -1.20
CA ASP A 230 16.98 5.53 -0.45
C ASP A 230 17.72 5.56 0.90
N ILE A 231 17.01 5.87 1.98
CA ILE A 231 17.57 6.17 3.31
C ILE A 231 16.98 5.28 4.40
N ALA A 232 17.81 4.75 5.30
CA ALA A 232 17.39 3.77 6.31
C ALA A 232 18.13 3.92 7.64
N GLY A 233 17.49 3.48 8.74
CA GLY A 233 18.12 3.45 10.07
C GLY A 233 18.63 4.83 10.52
N PRO A 234 19.87 4.95 11.02
CA PRO A 234 20.36 6.18 11.66
C PRO A 234 20.54 7.37 10.69
N GLU A 235 20.57 7.15 9.37
CA GLU A 235 20.56 8.24 8.39
C GLU A 235 19.15 8.84 8.18
N ARG A 236 18.12 8.14 8.67
CA ARG A 236 16.71 8.55 8.61
C ARG A 236 16.18 8.99 9.98
N GLU A 237 16.74 8.46 11.07
CA GLU A 237 16.41 8.88 12.44
C GLU A 237 16.78 10.36 12.66
N GLY A 238 15.79 11.17 13.04
CA GLY A 238 15.99 12.60 13.30
C GLY A 238 15.97 13.52 12.08
N LEU A 239 15.69 13.02 10.86
CA LEU A 239 15.39 13.89 9.72
C LEU A 239 14.03 14.58 9.90
N GLU A 240 13.96 15.85 9.52
CA GLU A 240 12.70 16.58 9.34
C GLU A 240 12.33 16.70 7.84
N VAL A 241 11.12 17.19 7.56
CA VAL A 241 10.62 17.37 6.17
C VAL A 241 11.55 18.29 5.36
N LYS A 242 12.11 19.34 5.99
CA LYS A 242 13.09 20.25 5.37
C LYS A 242 14.34 19.53 4.86
N ASP A 243 14.76 18.45 5.51
CA ASP A 243 15.98 17.73 5.17
C ASP A 243 15.73 16.79 3.98
N LEU A 244 14.53 16.22 3.87
CA LEU A 244 14.08 15.49 2.67
C LEU A 244 13.95 16.41 1.45
N LEU A 245 13.43 17.63 1.64
CA LEU A 245 13.38 18.66 0.59
C LEU A 245 14.80 19.04 0.15
N GLY A 246 15.68 19.39 1.09
CA GLY A 246 17.09 19.72 0.78
C GLY A 246 17.90 18.56 0.18
N LEU A 247 17.55 17.29 0.44
CA LEU A 247 18.11 16.13 -0.27
C LEU A 247 17.62 16.07 -1.72
N PHE A 248 16.32 16.29 -1.95
CA PHE A 248 15.71 16.30 -3.28
C PHE A 248 16.26 17.43 -4.17
N GLU A 249 16.40 18.65 -3.64
CA GLU A 249 17.02 19.77 -4.35
C GLU A 249 18.48 19.48 -4.75
N LYS A 250 19.31 19.01 -3.80
CA LYS A 250 20.72 18.66 -4.05
C LYS A 250 20.89 17.62 -5.15
N GLN A 251 19.98 16.66 -5.25
CA GLN A 251 20.02 15.62 -6.29
C GLN A 251 19.38 16.05 -7.61
N ARG A 252 18.65 17.16 -7.66
CA ARG A 252 18.06 17.70 -8.90
C ARG A 252 18.77 18.93 -9.46
N GLY A 253 19.55 19.66 -8.66
CA GLY A 253 20.16 20.93 -9.07
C GLY A 253 19.12 22.01 -9.37
N LEU A 254 17.99 21.99 -8.65
CA LEU A 254 16.86 22.90 -8.82
C LEU A 254 16.40 23.38 -7.46
N GLU A 255 16.27 24.69 -7.30
CA GLU A 255 15.50 25.34 -6.23
C GLU A 255 14.01 25.02 -6.46
N ILE A 256 13.24 24.82 -5.38
CA ILE A 256 11.80 24.54 -5.44
C ILE A 256 11.02 25.59 -4.64
N ASP A 257 9.89 26.02 -5.20
CA ASP A 257 8.92 26.88 -4.51
C ASP A 257 8.14 26.04 -3.48
N ASP A 258 8.51 26.17 -2.20
CA ASP A 258 8.17 25.29 -1.06
C ASP A 258 6.68 24.94 -0.97
N ASP A 259 5.80 25.92 -1.18
CA ASP A 259 4.34 25.78 -1.08
C ASP A 259 3.79 24.64 -1.96
N SER A 260 4.45 24.34 -3.09
CA SER A 260 4.02 23.31 -4.04
C SER A 260 4.24 21.86 -3.58
N LEU A 261 5.05 21.64 -2.53
CA LEU A 261 5.30 20.33 -1.91
C LEU A 261 4.82 20.22 -0.47
N LEU A 262 4.57 21.35 0.21
CA LEU A 262 4.10 21.40 1.59
C LEU A 262 2.56 21.36 1.72
N LEU A 263 1.82 21.78 0.69
CA LEU A 263 0.36 21.84 0.70
C LEU A 263 -0.30 20.57 0.14
N GLY A 264 -0.26 19.50 0.95
CA GLY A 264 -0.96 18.22 0.72
C GLY A 264 -1.47 17.62 2.03
#